data_AF-A0A8J4BHW4-F1
#
_entry.id   AF-A0A8J4BHW4-F1
#
_cell.length_a   1.000
_cell.length_b   1.000
_cell.length_c   1.000
_cell.angle_alpha   90.00
_cell.angle_beta   90.00
_cell.angle_gamma   90.00
#
_symmetry.space_group_name_H-M   'P 1'
#
loop_
_entity.id
_entity.type
_entity.pdbx_description
1 polymer ?
#
loop_
_entity_poly.entity_id
_entity_poly.type
_entity_poly.pdbx_seq_one_letter_code
_entity_poly.pdbx_strand_id
1 'polypeptide(L)'
;MKAHLKYKKTEAADDVKDEGVLDQHDGRDLRLPSASPQGCSAASPCSSHSSGFSSSILAQSPEDALSAMFDERVSLLASTLENVRSKCELLQEQLTESSSVCSSYAARLSRSEDTVRRLKVESEQWKDRERQLQQDVSRLEALLEAGRLQAAFTEARHQAALAEERVRCERLRAMRDDALQQRDNALSELSGCYADVDALQATLADSAVYVRFLRKRLLELELLAARQQQQQPGRTDKGGGGGGGGSGVFSLASIRTAIQAAVAEAAKCGEEERRKRIRQLQLRWHPDKNPVLTEFATEVTKIINEAVAEMERAG
;
A
#
# COMPACT_ATOMS: atom_id res chain seq x y z
N MET A 1 11.19 22.30 -29.63
CA MET A 1 12.51 21.68 -29.41
C MET A 1 12.37 20.63 -28.32
N LYS A 2 12.43 19.35 -28.68
CA LYS A 2 12.09 18.19 -27.83
C LYS A 2 13.27 17.85 -26.93
N ALA A 3 13.06 17.87 -25.61
CA ALA A 3 14.03 17.42 -24.62
C ALA A 3 14.05 15.88 -24.56
N HIS A 4 15.15 15.29 -25.02
CA HIS A 4 15.45 13.87 -24.90
C HIS A 4 15.97 13.58 -23.49
N LEU A 5 15.09 13.17 -22.56
CA LEU A 5 15.53 12.54 -21.32
C LEU A 5 15.89 11.08 -21.60
N LYS A 6 17.20 10.81 -21.72
CA LYS A 6 17.75 9.45 -21.63
C LYS A 6 17.70 9.02 -20.17
N TYR A 7 16.73 8.19 -19.81
CA TYR A 7 16.74 7.47 -18.54
C TYR A 7 17.83 6.40 -18.58
N LYS A 8 18.84 6.60 -17.72
CA LYS A 8 19.93 5.68 -17.47
C LYS A 8 19.37 4.53 -16.62
N LYS A 9 19.11 3.38 -17.24
CA LYS A 9 18.74 2.13 -16.56
C LYS A 9 19.97 1.63 -15.82
N THR A 10 20.05 1.89 -14.52
CA THR A 10 21.02 1.25 -13.63
C THR A 10 20.44 -0.09 -13.21
N GLU A 11 20.89 -1.16 -13.87
CA GLU A 11 20.71 -2.53 -13.39
C GLU A 11 21.57 -2.67 -12.12
N ALA A 12 20.91 -2.65 -10.97
CA ALA A 12 21.50 -3.09 -9.72
C ALA A 12 21.52 -4.62 -9.77
N ALA A 13 22.72 -5.18 -9.91
CA ALA A 13 22.97 -6.59 -9.70
C ALA A 13 22.91 -6.86 -8.19
N ASP A 14 21.88 -7.56 -7.76
CA ASP A 14 21.79 -8.21 -6.46
C ASP A 14 22.85 -9.32 -6.40
N ASP A 15 24.02 -9.01 -5.83
CA ASP A 15 25.05 -9.98 -5.47
C ASP A 15 24.96 -10.21 -3.95
N VAL A 16 23.87 -10.87 -3.52
CA VAL A 16 23.72 -11.41 -2.16
C VAL A 16 24.19 -12.84 -2.19
N LYS A 17 25.50 -13.03 -2.00
CA LYS A 17 26.05 -14.33 -1.59
C LYS A 17 25.94 -14.46 -0.08
N ASP A 18 24.77 -14.96 0.28
CA ASP A 18 24.52 -15.71 1.50
C ASP A 18 25.29 -17.03 1.42
N GLU A 19 26.13 -17.32 2.42
CA GLU A 19 26.64 -18.65 2.81
C GLU A 19 27.46 -18.40 4.11
N GLY A 20 26.73 -18.05 5.17
CA GLY A 20 27.25 -18.07 6.53
C GLY A 20 27.41 -19.50 7.02
N VAL A 21 28.52 -20.14 6.67
CA VAL A 21 28.95 -21.40 7.31
C VAL A 21 29.58 -21.05 8.67
N LEU A 22 28.72 -20.92 9.68
CA LEU A 22 29.11 -20.96 11.09
C LEU A 22 29.39 -22.42 11.45
N ASP A 23 30.65 -22.81 11.30
CA ASP A 23 31.14 -24.11 11.72
C ASP A 23 31.14 -24.16 13.26
N GLN A 24 30.05 -24.69 13.81
CA GLN A 24 29.97 -25.16 15.18
C GLN A 24 30.76 -26.47 15.26
N HIS A 25 32.01 -26.42 15.72
CA HIS A 25 32.63 -27.59 16.32
C HIS A 25 33.33 -27.22 17.63
N ASP A 26 32.60 -27.57 18.69
CA ASP A 26 33.07 -28.35 19.82
C ASP A 26 34.33 -27.87 20.53
N GLY A 27 34.06 -27.12 21.60
CA GLY A 27 34.86 -27.23 22.79
C GLY A 27 34.87 -28.68 23.28
N ARG A 28 36.04 -29.30 23.26
CA ARG A 28 36.47 -30.35 24.20
C ARG A 28 37.96 -30.56 24.03
N ASP A 29 38.71 -30.08 25.00
CA ASP A 29 39.81 -30.81 25.66
C ASP A 29 40.77 -29.82 26.32
N LEU A 30 40.27 -29.12 27.34
CA LEU A 30 41.14 -28.63 28.40
C LEU A 30 41.61 -29.85 29.21
N ARG A 31 42.65 -30.51 28.70
CA ARG A 31 43.47 -31.44 29.45
C ARG A 31 43.95 -30.73 30.72
N LEU A 32 43.35 -31.08 31.85
CA LEU A 32 43.91 -30.83 33.17
C LEU A 32 45.28 -31.52 33.23
N PRO A 33 46.38 -30.82 33.57
CA PRO A 33 47.65 -31.48 33.86
C PRO A 33 47.46 -32.29 35.15
N SER A 34 47.52 -33.61 35.02
CA SER A 34 47.63 -34.53 36.16
C SER A 34 48.95 -34.26 36.86
N ALA A 35 48.91 -33.55 37.98
CA ALA A 35 50.04 -33.43 38.87
C ALA A 35 50.29 -34.79 39.53
N SER A 36 51.21 -35.54 38.96
CA SER A 36 51.80 -36.73 39.57
C SER A 36 52.50 -36.31 40.87
N PRO A 37 52.17 -36.90 42.03
CA PRO A 37 53.03 -36.76 43.20
C PRO A 37 54.25 -37.66 42.96
N GLN A 38 55.37 -37.06 42.55
CA GLN A 38 56.67 -37.73 42.61
C GLN A 38 56.93 -38.11 44.06
N GLY A 39 56.95 -39.42 44.31
CA GLY A 39 57.26 -40.01 45.60
C GLY A 39 58.63 -39.54 46.09
N CYS A 40 58.64 -38.89 47.24
CA CYS A 40 59.84 -38.70 48.02
C CYS A 40 60.26 -40.06 48.59
N SER A 41 61.38 -40.59 48.09
CA SER A 41 62.08 -41.74 48.63
C SER A 41 62.31 -41.58 50.13
N ALA A 42 61.76 -42.52 50.90
CA ALA A 42 62.09 -42.72 52.30
C ALA A 42 63.55 -43.18 52.41
N ALA A 43 64.43 -42.30 52.87
CA ALA A 43 65.76 -42.68 53.34
C ALA A 43 65.65 -43.09 54.82
N SER A 44 65.77 -44.40 55.08
CA SER A 44 65.90 -44.96 56.42
C SER A 44 67.29 -44.64 57.00
N PRO A 45 67.42 -44.04 58.19
CA PRO A 45 68.67 -44.04 58.92
C PRO A 45 68.78 -45.34 59.73
N CYS A 46 69.74 -46.18 59.35
CA CYS A 46 70.13 -47.38 60.07
C CYS A 46 70.97 -46.98 61.29
N SER A 47 70.33 -46.76 62.44
CA SER A 47 71.04 -46.52 63.71
C SER A 47 71.77 -47.79 64.13
N SER A 48 73.10 -47.72 64.08
CA SER A 48 74.04 -48.76 64.46
C SER A 48 74.18 -48.75 65.99
N HIS A 49 73.57 -49.71 66.68
CA HIS A 49 73.82 -49.93 68.11
C HIS A 49 75.17 -50.66 68.28
N SER A 50 76.17 -49.97 68.83
CA SER A 50 77.40 -50.59 69.32
C SER A 50 77.16 -51.11 70.74
N SER A 51 77.17 -52.44 70.89
CA SER A 51 77.14 -53.12 72.18
C SER A 51 78.53 -53.11 72.82
N GLY A 52 78.81 -52.11 73.66
CA GLY A 52 79.96 -52.09 74.54
C GLY A 52 79.69 -52.92 75.80
N PHE A 53 80.07 -54.19 75.79
CA PHE A 53 80.02 -55.08 76.96
C PHE A 53 81.25 -54.78 77.84
N SER A 54 81.15 -53.81 78.75
CA SER A 54 82.20 -53.53 79.74
C SER A 54 82.21 -54.60 80.82
N SER A 55 83.17 -55.49 80.74
CA SER A 55 83.50 -56.46 81.79
C SER A 55 84.29 -55.76 82.89
N SER A 56 83.67 -55.57 84.06
CA SER A 56 84.39 -55.20 85.29
C SER A 56 83.76 -55.92 86.48
N ILE A 57 84.17 -57.17 86.69
CA ILE A 57 83.86 -57.95 87.89
C ILE A 57 85.14 -58.01 88.72
N LEU A 58 85.31 -57.02 89.61
CA LEU A 58 86.25 -57.11 90.72
C LEU A 58 85.55 -56.62 91.98
N ALA A 59 85.09 -57.60 92.76
CA ALA A 59 84.74 -57.58 94.19
C ALA A 59 84.08 -56.30 94.72
N GLN A 60 82.75 -56.25 94.68
CA GLN A 60 81.92 -55.34 95.47
C GLN A 60 80.91 -56.15 96.28
N SER A 61 80.50 -55.59 97.41
CA SER A 61 79.54 -56.19 98.35
C SER A 61 78.24 -56.58 97.61
N PRO A 62 77.58 -57.70 97.95
CA PRO A 62 76.32 -58.10 97.32
C PRO A 62 75.21 -57.04 97.42
N GLU A 63 75.30 -56.12 98.39
CA GLU A 63 74.40 -54.97 98.52
C GLU A 63 74.65 -53.89 97.46
N ASP A 64 75.91 -53.67 97.05
CA ASP A 64 76.27 -52.71 96.00
C ASP A 64 75.85 -53.21 94.61
N ALA A 65 75.96 -54.51 94.36
CA ALA A 65 75.49 -55.13 93.12
C ALA A 65 73.96 -55.05 92.95
N LEU A 66 73.21 -55.20 94.05
CA LEU A 66 71.76 -55.00 94.04
C LEU A 66 71.39 -53.54 93.80
N SER A 67 72.04 -52.59 94.47
CA SER A 67 71.84 -51.16 94.22
C SER A 67 72.16 -50.78 92.78
N ALA A 68 73.27 -51.28 92.22
CA ALA A 68 73.63 -51.03 90.82
C ALA A 68 72.58 -51.58 89.83
N MET A 69 72.02 -52.78 90.08
CA MET A 69 70.93 -53.32 89.26
C MET A 69 69.62 -52.53 89.43
N PHE A 70 69.33 -52.00 90.62
CA PHE A 70 68.17 -51.12 90.85
C PHE A 70 68.36 -49.79 90.13
N ASP A 71 69.53 -49.16 90.22
CA ASP A 71 69.85 -47.91 89.53
C ASP A 71 69.84 -48.08 88.01
N GLU A 72 70.35 -49.21 87.50
CA GLU A 72 70.26 -49.56 86.08
C GLU A 72 68.80 -49.72 85.63
N ARG A 73 67.97 -50.43 86.41
CA ARG A 73 66.54 -50.58 86.11
C ARG A 73 65.78 -49.27 86.19
N VAL A 74 66.07 -48.41 87.17
CA VAL A 74 65.47 -47.08 87.30
C VAL A 74 65.91 -46.19 86.15
N SER A 75 67.18 -46.24 85.74
CA SER A 75 67.72 -45.54 84.58
C SER A 75 67.07 -46.01 83.27
N LEU A 76 66.91 -47.32 83.09
CA LEU A 76 66.19 -47.89 81.95
C LEU A 76 64.73 -47.42 81.93
N LEU A 77 64.03 -47.49 83.06
CA LEU A 77 62.65 -47.00 83.17
C LEU A 77 62.57 -45.51 82.85
N ALA A 78 63.46 -44.68 83.39
CA ALA A 78 63.52 -43.25 83.09
C ALA A 78 63.76 -43.00 81.60
N SER A 79 64.70 -43.71 80.97
CA SER A 79 64.97 -43.59 79.53
C SER A 79 63.77 -44.03 78.67
N THR A 80 63.05 -45.08 79.09
CA THR A 80 61.84 -45.54 78.38
C THR A 80 60.70 -44.55 78.54
N LEU A 81 60.51 -43.96 79.72
CA LEU A 81 59.51 -42.92 79.94
C LEU A 81 59.82 -41.65 79.14
N GLU A 82 61.09 -41.23 79.07
CA GLU A 82 61.50 -40.08 78.26
C GLU A 82 61.34 -40.36 76.75
N ASN A 83 61.62 -41.59 76.31
CA ASN A 83 61.35 -42.02 74.94
C ASN A 83 59.84 -42.07 74.63
N VAL A 84 59.00 -42.49 75.56
CA VAL A 84 57.54 -42.46 75.39
C VAL A 84 57.04 -41.01 75.37
N ARG A 85 57.57 -40.16 76.25
CA ARG A 85 57.23 -38.73 76.31
C ARG A 85 57.56 -38.03 74.99
N SER A 86 58.79 -38.17 74.48
CA SER A 86 59.19 -37.56 73.21
C SER A 86 58.36 -38.09 72.03
N LYS A 87 57.98 -39.37 72.02
CA LYS A 87 57.03 -39.91 71.03
C LYS A 87 55.64 -39.29 71.16
N CYS A 88 55.13 -39.09 72.37
CA CYS A 88 53.85 -38.43 72.60
C CYS A 88 53.88 -36.96 72.13
N GLU A 89 54.97 -36.24 72.40
CA GLU A 89 55.18 -34.87 71.93
C GLU A 89 55.21 -34.82 70.39
N LEU A 90 55.94 -35.72 69.74
CA LEU A 90 55.99 -35.83 68.28
C LEU A 90 54.62 -36.17 67.67
N LEU A 91 53.87 -37.09 68.28
CA LEU A 91 52.50 -37.41 67.84
C LEU A 91 51.55 -36.22 68.04
N GLN A 92 51.74 -35.44 69.11
CA GLN A 92 50.97 -34.23 69.35
C GLN A 92 51.29 -33.16 68.29
N GLU A 93 52.56 -32.95 67.95
CA GLU A 93 52.98 -32.06 66.86
C GLU A 93 52.35 -32.50 65.53
N GLN A 94 52.47 -33.78 65.17
CA GLN A 94 51.85 -34.34 63.96
C GLN A 94 50.32 -34.18 63.94
N LEU A 95 49.65 -34.32 65.08
CA LEU A 95 48.20 -34.10 65.18
C LEU A 95 47.86 -32.61 64.98
N THR A 96 48.66 -31.70 65.53
CA THR A 96 48.44 -30.25 65.33
C THR A 96 48.71 -29.82 63.89
N GLU A 97 49.77 -30.35 63.26
CA GLU A 97 50.09 -30.10 61.86
C GLU A 97 48.98 -30.61 60.95
N SER A 98 48.57 -31.87 61.11
CA SER A 98 47.47 -32.45 60.32
C SER A 98 46.14 -31.72 60.52
N SER A 99 45.84 -31.27 61.75
CA SER A 99 44.67 -30.44 62.05
C SER A 99 44.74 -29.09 61.34
N SER A 100 45.90 -28.42 61.34
CA SER A 100 46.10 -27.15 60.64
C SER A 100 45.93 -27.30 59.12
N VAL A 101 46.44 -28.40 58.55
CA VAL A 101 46.30 -28.75 57.14
C VAL A 101 44.84 -29.02 56.81
N CYS A 102 44.11 -29.79 57.63
CA CYS A 102 42.68 -30.03 57.46
C CYS A 102 41.88 -28.72 57.48
N SER A 103 42.17 -27.82 58.42
CA SER A 103 41.57 -26.48 58.48
C SER A 103 41.86 -25.67 57.21
N SER A 104 43.09 -25.73 56.68
CA SER A 104 43.44 -25.07 55.42
C SER A 104 42.68 -25.63 54.21
N TYR A 105 42.45 -26.95 54.16
CA TYR A 105 41.66 -27.59 53.11
C TYR A 105 40.19 -27.21 53.23
N ALA A 106 39.62 -27.23 54.44
CA ALA A 106 38.26 -26.79 54.69
C ALA A 106 38.05 -25.32 54.26
N ALA A 107 38.97 -24.42 54.58
CA ALA A 107 38.91 -23.02 54.17
C ALA A 107 39.06 -22.82 52.64
N ARG A 108 39.85 -23.66 51.96
CA ARG A 108 39.93 -23.66 50.49
C ARG A 108 38.65 -24.20 49.86
N LEU A 109 38.09 -25.29 50.41
CA LEU A 109 36.82 -25.85 49.95
C LEU A 109 35.70 -24.83 50.09
N SER A 110 35.56 -24.18 51.25
CA SER A 110 34.57 -23.12 51.47
C SER A 110 34.69 -21.98 50.45
N ARG A 111 35.92 -21.51 50.18
CA ARG A 111 36.14 -20.46 49.16
C ARG A 111 35.76 -20.93 47.76
N SER A 112 36.05 -22.19 47.42
CA SER A 112 35.66 -22.77 46.12
C SER A 112 34.15 -22.95 45.99
N GLU A 113 33.45 -23.28 47.08
CA GLU A 113 31.98 -23.32 47.08
C GLU A 113 31.39 -21.94 46.90
N ASP A 114 31.95 -20.92 47.54
CA ASP A 114 31.49 -19.54 47.39
C ASP A 114 31.71 -19.00 45.99
N THR A 115 32.85 -19.32 45.35
CA THR A 115 33.06 -18.96 43.93
C THR A 115 32.07 -19.67 43.02
N VAL A 116 31.80 -20.97 43.24
CA VAL A 116 30.77 -21.71 42.49
C VAL A 116 29.38 -21.10 42.69
N ARG A 117 29.01 -20.70 43.92
CA ARG A 117 27.74 -20.00 44.19
C ARG A 117 27.65 -18.68 43.44
N ARG A 118 28.71 -17.87 43.44
CA ARG A 118 28.76 -16.60 42.69
C ARG A 118 28.61 -16.81 41.19
N LEU A 119 29.37 -17.76 40.61
CA LEU A 119 29.29 -18.10 39.19
C LEU A 119 27.90 -18.61 38.78
N LYS A 120 27.21 -19.36 39.65
CA LYS A 120 25.83 -19.78 39.42
C LYS A 120 24.87 -18.58 39.34
N VAL A 121 24.97 -17.65 40.29
CA VAL A 121 24.15 -16.43 40.30
C VAL A 121 24.44 -15.58 39.05
N GLU A 122 25.71 -15.41 38.68
CA GLU A 122 26.07 -14.70 37.44
C GLU A 122 25.51 -15.41 36.21
N SER A 123 25.57 -16.74 36.14
CA SER A 123 24.98 -17.51 35.04
C SER A 123 23.47 -17.34 34.95
N GLU A 124 22.75 -17.31 36.08
CA GLU A 124 21.31 -17.04 36.10
C GLU A 124 21.00 -15.61 35.63
N GLN A 125 21.77 -14.61 36.08
CA GLN A 125 21.64 -13.22 35.62
C GLN A 125 21.86 -13.10 34.10
N TRP A 126 22.85 -13.81 33.55
CA TRP A 126 23.08 -13.84 32.11
C TRP A 126 21.90 -14.47 31.34
N LYS A 127 21.33 -15.57 31.85
CA LYS A 127 20.14 -16.21 31.26
C LYS A 127 18.91 -15.31 31.31
N ASP A 128 18.74 -14.54 32.39
CA ASP A 128 17.63 -13.59 32.49
C ASP A 128 17.80 -12.43 31.51
N ARG A 129 19.02 -11.89 31.36
CA ARG A 129 19.33 -10.88 30.34
C ARG A 129 19.12 -11.40 28.92
N GLU A 130 19.52 -12.64 28.64
CA GLU A 130 19.29 -13.28 27.35
C GLU A 130 17.79 -13.40 27.05
N ARG A 131 16.98 -13.85 28.02
CA ARG A 131 15.53 -13.90 27.89
C ARG A 131 14.91 -12.51 27.64
N GLN A 132 15.40 -11.46 28.30
CA GLN A 132 14.96 -10.09 28.05
C GLN A 132 15.29 -9.64 26.63
N LEU A 133 16.53 -9.87 26.16
CA LEU A 133 16.94 -9.53 24.80
C LEU A 133 16.12 -10.29 23.75
N GLN A 134 15.80 -11.57 23.99
CA GLN A 134 14.92 -12.36 23.12
C GLN A 134 13.51 -11.77 23.04
N GLN A 135 12.96 -11.29 24.17
CA GLN A 135 11.67 -10.61 24.20
C GLN A 135 11.73 -9.30 23.41
N ASP A 136 12.78 -8.49 23.58
CA ASP A 136 12.95 -7.24 22.84
C ASP A 136 13.11 -7.47 21.33
N VAL A 137 13.86 -8.50 20.92
CA VAL A 137 13.97 -8.90 19.51
C VAL A 137 12.61 -9.26 18.95
N SER A 138 11.85 -10.14 19.61
CA SER A 138 10.50 -10.53 19.16
C SER A 138 9.54 -9.34 19.07
N ARG A 139 9.65 -8.38 19.99
CA ARG A 139 8.87 -7.14 19.98
C ARG A 139 9.24 -6.25 18.79
N LEU A 140 10.54 -6.09 18.51
CA LEU A 140 11.02 -5.30 17.38
C LEU A 140 10.65 -5.93 16.04
N GLU A 141 10.72 -7.26 15.93
CA GLU A 141 10.25 -8.02 14.75
C GLU A 141 8.76 -7.76 14.49
N ALA A 142 7.91 -7.85 15.53
CA ALA A 142 6.49 -7.55 15.39
C ALA A 142 6.22 -6.09 14.94
N LEU A 143 7.01 -5.12 15.43
CA LEU A 143 6.90 -3.72 15.00
C LEU A 143 7.37 -3.52 13.54
N LEU A 144 8.43 -4.22 13.12
CA LEU A 144 8.90 -4.21 11.74
C LEU A 144 7.88 -4.83 10.78
N GLU A 145 7.26 -5.94 11.17
CA GLU A 145 6.17 -6.57 10.39
C GLU A 145 4.96 -5.65 10.28
N ALA A 146 4.54 -5.02 11.39
CA ALA A 146 3.46 -4.03 11.37
C ALA A 146 3.79 -2.84 10.43
N GLY A 147 5.03 -2.34 10.47
CA GLY A 147 5.50 -1.28 9.58
C GLY A 147 5.50 -1.69 8.10
N ARG A 148 5.92 -2.93 7.79
CA ARG A 148 5.87 -3.49 6.43
C ARG A 148 4.44 -3.60 5.91
N LEU A 149 3.51 -4.10 6.73
CA LEU A 149 2.09 -4.20 6.37
C LEU A 149 1.46 -2.82 6.15
N GLN A 150 1.80 -1.84 7.00
CA GLN A 150 1.33 -0.47 6.83
C GLN A 150 1.84 0.15 5.53
N ALA A 151 3.12 -0.04 5.21
CA ALA A 151 3.71 0.42 3.95
C ALA A 151 3.08 -0.25 2.73
N ALA A 152 2.84 -1.56 2.77
CA ALA A 152 2.16 -2.30 1.71
C ALA A 152 0.72 -1.79 1.51
N PHE A 153 0.00 -1.48 2.59
CA PHE A 153 -1.35 -0.94 2.53
C PHE A 153 -1.39 0.47 1.92
N THR A 154 -0.49 1.37 2.31
CA THR A 154 -0.42 2.71 1.73
C THR A 154 0.00 2.67 0.27
N GLU A 155 0.94 1.80 -0.10
CA GLU A 155 1.33 1.57 -1.49
C GLU A 155 0.15 1.08 -2.34
N ALA A 156 -0.57 0.04 -1.88
CA ALA A 156 -1.75 -0.47 -2.58
C ALA A 156 -2.82 0.61 -2.77
N ARG A 157 -3.02 1.48 -1.76
CA ARG A 157 -3.94 2.62 -1.87
C ARG A 157 -3.51 3.63 -2.93
N HIS A 158 -2.22 3.96 -3.01
CA HIS A 158 -1.70 4.86 -4.04
C HIS A 158 -1.79 4.25 -5.44
N GLN A 159 -1.50 2.96 -5.57
CA GLN A 159 -1.64 2.23 -6.83
C GLN A 159 -3.10 2.21 -7.32
N ALA A 160 -4.06 2.00 -6.41
CA ALA A 160 -5.49 2.06 -6.73
C ALA A 160 -5.91 3.47 -7.22
N ALA A 161 -5.48 4.53 -6.53
CA ALA A 161 -5.76 5.90 -6.95
C ALA A 161 -5.15 6.24 -8.33
N LEU A 162 -3.94 5.76 -8.61
CA LEU A 162 -3.32 5.91 -9.94
C LEU A 162 -4.07 5.14 -11.02
N ALA A 163 -4.62 3.96 -10.70
CA ALA A 163 -5.44 3.20 -11.65
C ALA A 163 -6.76 3.91 -11.96
N GLU A 164 -7.42 4.48 -10.95
CA GLU A 164 -8.65 5.28 -11.13
C GLU A 164 -8.41 6.51 -12.03
N GLU A 165 -7.31 7.23 -11.82
CA GLU A 165 -6.95 8.39 -12.65
C GLU A 165 -6.59 7.99 -14.09
N ARG A 166 -5.99 6.80 -14.30
CA ARG A 166 -5.77 6.25 -15.66
C ARG A 166 -7.10 5.99 -16.37
N VAL A 167 -8.05 5.32 -15.70
CA VAL A 167 -9.38 5.05 -16.24
C VAL A 167 -10.12 6.37 -16.54
N ARG A 168 -10.01 7.36 -15.66
CA ARG A 168 -10.58 8.71 -15.88
C ARG A 168 -9.99 9.39 -17.11
N CYS A 169 -8.66 9.33 -17.30
CA CYS A 169 -7.99 9.88 -18.47
C CYS A 169 -8.42 9.16 -19.77
N GLU A 170 -8.58 7.84 -19.73
CA GLU A 170 -9.07 7.05 -20.87
C GLU A 170 -10.50 7.43 -21.26
N ARG A 171 -11.39 7.63 -20.28
CA ARG A 171 -12.76 8.11 -20.53
C ARG A 171 -12.77 9.49 -21.19
N LEU A 172 -11.94 10.42 -20.72
CA LEU A 172 -11.81 11.75 -21.32
C LEU A 172 -11.27 11.70 -22.75
N ARG A 173 -10.33 10.79 -23.05
CA ARG A 173 -9.84 10.57 -24.42
C ARG A 173 -10.93 10.01 -25.32
N ALA A 174 -11.69 9.02 -24.87
CA ALA A 174 -12.80 8.46 -25.62
C ALA A 174 -13.85 9.54 -25.97
N MET A 175 -14.27 10.35 -24.99
CA MET A 175 -15.22 11.45 -25.25
C MET A 175 -14.68 12.49 -26.25
N ARG A 176 -13.37 12.79 -26.20
CA ARG A 176 -12.74 13.68 -27.18
C ARG A 176 -12.80 13.07 -28.58
N ASP A 177 -12.48 11.78 -28.71
CA ASP A 177 -12.45 11.10 -30.00
C ASP A 177 -13.86 10.98 -30.60
N ASP A 178 -14.87 10.70 -29.78
CA ASP A 178 -16.29 10.74 -30.17
C ASP A 178 -16.71 12.13 -30.69
N ALA A 179 -16.30 13.20 -29.99
CA ALA A 179 -16.60 14.57 -30.41
C ALA A 179 -15.93 14.95 -31.74
N LEU A 180 -14.69 14.49 -31.97
CA LEU A 180 -14.01 14.66 -33.24
C LEU A 180 -14.73 13.91 -34.36
N GLN A 181 -15.16 12.68 -34.11
CA GLN A 181 -15.94 11.89 -35.07
C GLN A 181 -17.27 12.56 -35.42
N GLN A 182 -18.00 13.11 -34.43
CA GLN A 182 -19.23 13.86 -34.66
C GLN A 182 -19.00 15.09 -35.54
N ARG A 183 -17.92 15.84 -35.29
CA ARG A 183 -17.54 16.99 -36.11
C ARG A 183 -17.26 16.57 -37.56
N ASP A 184 -16.48 15.51 -37.75
CA ASP A 184 -16.09 15.06 -39.08
C ASP A 184 -17.31 14.52 -39.87
N ASN A 185 -18.25 13.86 -39.20
CA ASN A 185 -19.54 13.47 -39.78
C ASN A 185 -20.35 14.70 -40.22
N ALA A 186 -20.48 15.72 -39.37
CA ALA A 186 -21.20 16.95 -39.70
C ALA A 186 -20.57 17.70 -40.88
N LEU A 187 -19.23 17.71 -40.98
CA LEU A 187 -18.52 18.27 -42.13
C LEU A 187 -18.79 17.47 -43.42
N SER A 188 -18.85 16.15 -43.33
CA SER A 188 -19.21 15.28 -44.46
C SER A 188 -20.65 15.52 -44.94
N GLU A 189 -21.61 15.65 -44.01
CA GLU A 189 -23.00 15.97 -44.31
C GLU A 189 -23.15 17.33 -44.98
N LEU A 190 -22.46 18.35 -44.45
CA LEU A 190 -22.43 19.68 -45.02
C LEU A 190 -21.81 19.69 -46.43
N SER A 191 -20.73 18.94 -46.64
CA SER A 191 -20.14 18.74 -47.98
C SER A 191 -21.12 18.08 -48.94
N GLY A 192 -21.91 17.10 -48.48
CA GLY A 192 -22.97 16.47 -49.28
C GLY A 192 -24.05 17.46 -49.68
N CYS A 193 -24.52 18.29 -48.74
CA CYS A 193 -25.51 19.33 -49.01
C CYS A 193 -25.03 20.36 -50.04
N TYR A 194 -23.75 20.75 -50.00
CA TYR A 194 -23.18 21.63 -51.01
C TYR A 194 -23.16 20.99 -52.40
N ALA A 195 -22.79 19.70 -52.49
CA ALA A 195 -22.83 18.97 -53.76
C ALA A 195 -24.26 18.89 -54.34
N ASP A 196 -25.27 18.69 -53.48
CA ASP A 196 -26.68 18.69 -53.90
C ASP A 196 -27.14 20.08 -54.40
N VAL A 197 -26.73 21.16 -53.72
CA VAL A 197 -27.01 22.53 -54.17
C VAL A 197 -26.36 22.80 -55.53
N ASP A 198 -25.12 22.38 -55.73
CA ASP A 198 -24.41 22.54 -57.01
C ASP A 198 -25.12 21.74 -58.12
N ALA A 199 -25.57 20.52 -57.83
CA ALA A 199 -26.36 19.72 -58.77
C ALA A 199 -27.69 20.40 -59.12
N LEU A 200 -28.41 20.95 -58.14
CA LEU A 200 -29.64 21.71 -58.36
C LEU A 200 -29.38 22.98 -59.19
N GLN A 201 -28.31 23.71 -58.92
CA GLN A 201 -27.92 24.87 -59.72
C GLN A 201 -27.61 24.49 -61.17
N ALA A 202 -26.93 23.37 -61.40
CA ALA A 202 -26.68 22.84 -62.74
C ALA A 202 -27.99 22.52 -63.48
N THR A 203 -28.93 21.80 -62.82
CA THR A 203 -30.24 21.51 -63.43
C THR A 203 -31.05 22.77 -63.72
N LEU A 204 -31.00 23.77 -62.84
CA LEU A 204 -31.64 25.07 -63.05
C LEU A 204 -31.03 25.78 -64.28
N ALA A 205 -29.70 25.77 -64.42
CA ALA A 205 -29.01 26.34 -65.56
C ALA A 205 -29.42 25.67 -66.88
N ASP A 206 -29.48 24.34 -66.93
CA ASP A 206 -29.93 23.58 -68.10
C ASP A 206 -31.38 23.91 -68.47
N SER A 207 -32.26 23.96 -67.47
CA SER A 207 -33.66 24.34 -67.67
C SER A 207 -33.80 25.77 -68.23
N ALA A 208 -32.96 26.71 -67.77
CA ALA A 208 -32.94 28.08 -68.26
C ALA A 208 -32.50 28.16 -69.73
N VAL A 209 -31.51 27.35 -70.14
CA VAL A 209 -31.09 27.22 -71.53
C VAL A 209 -32.22 26.64 -72.39
N TYR A 210 -32.90 25.59 -71.90
CA TYR A 210 -34.03 24.99 -72.61
C TYR A 210 -35.21 25.96 -72.79
N VAL A 211 -35.55 26.74 -71.76
CA VAL A 211 -36.59 27.79 -71.86
C VAL A 211 -36.22 28.85 -72.88
N ARG A 212 -34.95 29.28 -72.95
CA ARG A 212 -34.48 30.22 -73.99
C ARG A 212 -34.64 29.63 -75.39
N PHE A 213 -34.31 28.36 -75.57
CA PHE A 213 -34.53 27.65 -76.83
C PHE A 213 -36.01 27.61 -77.22
N LEU A 214 -36.89 27.24 -76.30
CA LEU A 214 -38.34 27.23 -76.55
C LEU A 214 -38.88 28.63 -76.88
N ARG A 215 -38.44 29.67 -76.16
CA ARG A 215 -38.81 31.06 -76.46
C ARG A 215 -38.36 31.47 -77.86
N LYS A 216 -37.13 31.14 -78.26
CA LYS A 216 -36.65 31.37 -79.62
C LYS A 216 -37.51 30.65 -80.65
N ARG A 217 -37.86 29.39 -80.40
CA ARG A 217 -38.70 28.59 -81.30
C ARG A 217 -40.13 29.14 -81.41
N LEU A 218 -40.71 29.59 -80.30
CA LEU A 218 -42.01 30.25 -80.30
C LEU A 218 -41.97 31.54 -81.12
N LEU A 219 -40.96 32.39 -80.93
CA LEU A 219 -40.78 33.61 -81.74
C LEU A 219 -40.64 33.31 -83.24
N GLU A 220 -39.91 32.25 -83.61
CA GLU A 220 -39.82 31.79 -85.00
C GLU A 220 -41.20 31.40 -85.56
N LEU A 221 -41.99 30.64 -84.79
CA LEU A 221 -43.34 30.22 -85.19
C LEU A 221 -44.33 31.39 -85.23
N GLU A 222 -44.27 32.31 -84.26
CA GLU A 222 -45.08 33.53 -84.23
C GLU A 222 -44.79 34.43 -85.44
N LEU A 223 -43.52 34.57 -85.84
CA LEU A 223 -43.14 35.32 -87.04
C LEU A 223 -43.73 34.66 -88.30
N LEU A 224 -43.71 33.34 -88.39
CA LEU A 224 -44.37 32.60 -89.47
C LEU A 224 -45.90 32.77 -89.44
N ALA A 225 -46.53 32.73 -88.26
CA ALA A 225 -47.96 32.93 -88.10
C ALA A 225 -48.39 34.37 -88.41
N ALA A 226 -47.62 35.38 -88.00
CA ALA A 226 -47.86 36.79 -88.31
C ALA A 226 -47.80 37.05 -89.82
N ARG A 227 -46.87 36.40 -90.53
CA ARG A 227 -46.84 36.40 -91.99
C ARG A 227 -48.12 35.80 -92.62
N GLN A 228 -48.71 34.79 -91.98
CA GLN A 228 -50.02 34.25 -92.40
C GLN A 228 -51.19 35.17 -91.99
N GLN A 229 -51.19 35.75 -90.78
CA GLN A 229 -52.24 36.63 -90.28
C GLN A 229 -52.28 38.00 -90.94
N GLN A 230 -51.19 38.49 -91.55
CA GLN A 230 -51.27 39.61 -92.49
C GLN A 230 -52.19 39.32 -93.69
N GLN A 231 -52.65 38.07 -93.87
CA GLN A 231 -53.71 37.71 -94.81
C GLN A 231 -55.13 37.71 -94.19
N GLN A 232 -55.33 38.03 -92.90
CA GLN A 232 -56.65 38.09 -92.25
C GLN A 232 -56.78 39.24 -91.23
N PRO A 233 -57.71 40.21 -91.42
CA PRO A 233 -57.92 41.30 -90.48
C PRO A 233 -59.00 41.00 -89.43
N GLY A 234 -58.68 41.33 -88.17
CA GLY A 234 -59.66 41.84 -87.19
C GLY A 234 -59.96 40.97 -85.97
N ARG A 235 -59.38 41.31 -84.80
CA ARG A 235 -60.07 41.46 -83.49
C ARG A 235 -59.10 41.80 -82.36
N THR A 236 -59.40 42.87 -81.64
CA THR A 236 -58.84 43.29 -80.34
C THR A 236 -59.94 43.26 -79.28
N ASP A 237 -59.68 42.82 -78.03
CA ASP A 237 -60.06 43.62 -76.86
C ASP A 237 -59.49 43.15 -75.50
N LYS A 238 -59.47 44.13 -74.60
CA LYS A 238 -58.97 44.34 -73.23
C LYS A 238 -59.53 43.49 -72.08
N GLY A 239 -58.81 43.59 -70.95
CA GLY A 239 -59.35 43.59 -69.57
C GLY A 239 -58.38 42.90 -68.60
N GLY A 240 -58.00 43.39 -67.42
CA GLY A 240 -58.51 44.47 -66.58
C GLY A 240 -58.58 43.96 -65.12
N GLY A 241 -58.00 44.71 -64.18
CA GLY A 241 -58.54 44.88 -62.81
C GLY A 241 -58.11 43.94 -61.68
N GLY A 242 -57.58 44.53 -60.60
CA GLY A 242 -58.32 44.57 -59.33
C GLY A 242 -57.84 43.68 -58.16
N GLY A 243 -57.24 44.32 -57.15
CA GLY A 243 -57.84 44.49 -55.81
C GLY A 243 -57.98 43.29 -54.86
N GLY A 244 -57.41 43.44 -53.66
CA GLY A 244 -57.76 42.68 -52.44
C GLY A 244 -56.57 42.66 -51.47
N GLY A 245 -56.51 43.39 -50.35
CA GLY A 245 -57.59 43.67 -49.41
C GLY A 245 -57.66 42.62 -48.30
N GLY A 246 -56.54 42.34 -47.61
CA GLY A 246 -56.53 41.56 -46.36
C GLY A 246 -56.02 42.48 -45.25
N SER A 247 -56.89 43.20 -44.54
CA SER A 247 -57.79 42.74 -43.47
C SER A 247 -57.01 42.06 -42.33
N GLY A 248 -57.00 42.72 -41.17
CA GLY A 248 -56.12 42.46 -40.04
C GLY A 248 -56.28 41.07 -39.43
N VAL A 249 -55.15 40.36 -39.35
CA VAL A 249 -55.03 38.98 -38.83
C VAL A 249 -54.68 38.95 -37.32
N PHE A 250 -54.60 40.09 -36.64
CA PHE A 250 -54.13 40.17 -35.24
C PHE A 250 -55.16 40.74 -34.25
N SER A 251 -56.44 40.35 -34.35
CA SER A 251 -57.38 40.62 -33.24
C SER A 251 -57.17 39.59 -32.12
N LEU A 252 -56.96 40.07 -30.88
CA LEU A 252 -56.83 39.23 -29.67
C LEU A 252 -57.97 38.21 -29.52
N ALA A 253 -59.16 38.54 -29.99
CA ALA A 253 -60.32 37.64 -29.98
C ALA A 253 -60.08 36.39 -30.85
N SER A 254 -59.49 36.56 -32.04
CA SER A 254 -59.16 35.44 -32.94
C SER A 254 -58.10 34.52 -32.31
N ILE A 255 -57.09 35.12 -31.66
CA ILE A 255 -56.01 34.38 -31.01
C ILE A 255 -56.53 33.60 -29.79
N ARG A 256 -57.42 34.20 -28.97
CA ARG A 256 -58.10 33.48 -27.89
C ARG A 256 -58.88 32.27 -28.41
N THR A 257 -59.63 32.41 -29.49
CA THR A 257 -60.38 31.28 -30.09
C THR A 257 -59.45 30.18 -30.63
N ALA A 258 -58.33 30.55 -31.27
CA ALA A 258 -57.35 29.60 -31.76
C ALA A 258 -56.64 28.83 -30.62
N ILE A 259 -56.34 29.52 -29.51
CA ILE A 259 -55.75 28.90 -28.32
C ILE A 259 -56.72 27.93 -27.66
N GLN A 260 -57.98 28.34 -27.46
CA GLN A 260 -59.02 27.47 -26.88
C GLN A 260 -59.25 26.23 -27.76
N ALA A 261 -59.28 26.39 -29.09
CA ALA A 261 -59.36 25.26 -30.01
C ALA A 261 -58.14 24.32 -29.89
N ALA A 262 -56.92 24.87 -29.80
CA ALA A 262 -55.71 24.07 -29.66
C ALA A 262 -55.66 23.31 -28.32
N VAL A 263 -56.13 23.90 -27.22
CA VAL A 263 -56.24 23.25 -25.90
C VAL A 263 -57.32 22.17 -25.92
N ALA A 264 -58.47 22.41 -26.56
CA ALA A 264 -59.52 21.41 -26.73
C ALA A 264 -59.06 20.21 -27.58
N GLU A 265 -58.27 20.44 -28.62
CA GLU A 265 -57.65 19.35 -29.41
C GLU A 265 -56.62 18.57 -28.58
N ALA A 266 -55.84 19.22 -27.71
CA ALA A 266 -54.93 18.54 -26.81
C ALA A 266 -55.68 17.67 -25.77
N ALA A 267 -56.88 18.08 -25.34
CA ALA A 267 -57.71 17.32 -24.41
C ALA A 267 -58.20 15.98 -25.00
N LYS A 268 -58.33 15.88 -26.33
CA LYS A 268 -58.69 14.62 -27.02
C LYS A 268 -57.54 13.62 -27.06
N CYS A 269 -56.31 14.05 -26.86
CA CYS A 269 -55.12 13.19 -26.81
C CYS A 269 -54.93 12.55 -25.43
N GLY A 270 -54.16 11.47 -25.39
CA GLY A 270 -53.75 10.80 -24.15
C GLY A 270 -52.97 11.74 -23.22
N GLU A 271 -52.95 11.43 -21.92
CA GLU A 271 -52.43 12.32 -20.87
C GLU A 271 -50.99 12.79 -21.11
N GLU A 272 -50.11 11.90 -21.58
CA GLU A 272 -48.72 12.24 -21.89
C GLU A 272 -48.57 13.17 -23.09
N GLU A 273 -49.33 12.93 -24.17
CA GLU A 273 -49.30 13.75 -25.38
C GLU A 273 -49.96 15.12 -25.16
N ARG A 274 -51.02 15.15 -24.36
CA ARG A 274 -51.68 16.37 -23.90
C ARG A 274 -50.69 17.29 -23.18
N ARG A 275 -49.96 16.75 -22.19
CA ARG A 275 -48.93 17.49 -21.44
C ARG A 275 -47.82 18.00 -22.37
N LYS A 276 -47.39 17.21 -23.36
CA LYS A 276 -46.37 17.63 -24.35
C LYS A 276 -46.88 18.79 -25.23
N ARG A 277 -48.10 18.71 -25.77
CA ARG A 277 -48.69 19.76 -26.62
C ARG A 277 -48.92 21.06 -25.85
N ILE A 278 -49.38 20.99 -24.60
CA ILE A 278 -49.58 22.18 -23.75
C ILE A 278 -48.24 22.86 -23.44
N ARG A 279 -47.20 22.10 -23.06
CA ARG A 279 -45.85 22.65 -22.83
C ARG A 279 -45.29 23.30 -24.09
N GLN A 280 -45.48 22.69 -25.25
CA GLN A 280 -45.02 23.25 -26.52
C GLN A 280 -45.74 24.58 -26.85
N LEU A 281 -47.04 24.67 -26.57
CA LEU A 281 -47.82 25.89 -26.76
C LEU A 281 -47.36 27.00 -25.81
N GLN A 282 -47.10 26.69 -24.54
CA GLN A 282 -46.56 27.63 -23.54
C GLN A 282 -45.16 28.13 -23.92
N LEU A 283 -44.27 27.24 -24.39
CA LEU A 283 -42.92 27.63 -24.81
C LEU A 283 -42.93 28.54 -26.05
N ARG A 284 -43.84 28.29 -27.00
CA ARG A 284 -43.98 29.12 -28.21
C ARG A 284 -44.41 30.55 -27.87
N TRP A 285 -45.26 30.72 -26.85
CA TRP A 285 -45.78 32.03 -26.41
C TRP A 285 -45.09 32.60 -25.17
N HIS A 286 -43.94 32.04 -24.78
CA HIS A 286 -43.20 32.51 -23.62
C HIS A 286 -42.63 33.93 -23.85
N PRO A 287 -42.67 34.85 -22.86
CA PRO A 287 -42.17 36.22 -23.03
C PRO A 287 -40.68 36.27 -23.39
N ASP A 288 -39.87 35.33 -22.89
CA ASP A 288 -38.43 35.21 -23.21
C ASP A 288 -38.17 34.86 -24.69
N LYS A 289 -39.07 34.10 -25.33
CA LYS A 289 -38.96 33.76 -26.77
C LYS A 289 -39.51 34.87 -27.67
N ASN A 290 -40.26 35.82 -27.11
CA ASN A 290 -40.93 36.90 -27.84
C ASN A 290 -40.60 38.29 -27.24
N PRO A 291 -39.33 38.73 -27.27
CA PRO A 291 -38.88 39.95 -26.59
C PRO A 291 -39.48 41.24 -27.17
N VAL A 292 -40.02 41.20 -28.39
CA VAL A 292 -40.64 42.36 -29.06
C VAL A 292 -42.12 42.54 -28.66
N LEU A 293 -42.78 41.47 -28.23
CA LEU A 293 -44.21 41.42 -27.91
C LEU A 293 -44.43 40.86 -26.51
N THR A 294 -43.65 41.31 -25.54
CA THR A 294 -43.63 40.76 -24.17
C THR A 294 -45.00 40.87 -23.51
N GLU A 295 -45.62 42.05 -23.51
CA GLU A 295 -46.96 42.29 -22.93
C GLU A 295 -48.01 41.34 -23.56
N PHE A 296 -48.00 41.25 -24.89
CA PHE A 296 -48.90 40.38 -25.64
C PHE A 296 -48.68 38.89 -25.35
N ALA A 297 -47.41 38.45 -25.30
CA ALA A 297 -47.02 37.09 -24.96
C ALA A 297 -47.43 36.73 -23.51
N THR A 298 -47.34 37.69 -22.57
CA THR A 298 -47.82 37.50 -21.21
C THR A 298 -49.34 37.35 -21.14
N GLU A 299 -50.11 38.14 -21.90
CA GLU A 299 -51.58 38.00 -21.97
C GLU A 299 -52.00 36.67 -22.59
N VAL A 300 -51.35 36.27 -23.68
CA VAL A 300 -51.58 34.97 -24.32
C VAL A 300 -51.24 33.81 -23.37
N THR A 301 -50.16 33.92 -22.60
CA THR A 301 -49.78 32.90 -21.61
C THR A 301 -50.81 32.80 -20.49
N LYS A 302 -51.40 33.93 -20.03
CA LYS A 302 -52.52 33.91 -19.07
C LYS A 302 -53.73 33.18 -19.62
N ILE A 303 -54.12 33.48 -20.87
CA ILE A 303 -55.24 32.80 -21.55
C ILE A 303 -54.99 31.29 -21.69
N ILE A 304 -53.76 30.88 -22.00
CA ILE A 304 -53.39 29.45 -22.08
C ILE A 304 -53.57 28.79 -20.71
N ASN A 305 -53.06 29.41 -19.64
CA ASN A 305 -53.14 28.83 -18.29
C ASN A 305 -54.59 28.76 -17.77
N GLU A 306 -55.42 29.77 -18.06
CA GLU A 306 -56.85 29.76 -17.76
C GLU A 306 -57.58 28.62 -18.49
N ALA A 307 -57.35 28.47 -19.80
CA ALA A 307 -57.97 27.42 -20.60
C ALA A 307 -57.52 26.00 -20.17
N VAL A 308 -56.26 25.83 -19.77
CA VAL A 308 -55.76 24.56 -19.23
C VAL A 308 -56.41 24.25 -17.87
N ALA A 309 -56.52 25.24 -16.98
CA ALA A 309 -57.16 25.07 -15.67
C ALA A 309 -58.67 24.78 -15.77
N GLU A 310 -59.35 25.30 -16.79
CA GLU A 310 -60.75 24.95 -17.08
C GLU A 310 -60.88 23.52 -17.61
N MET A 311 -59.96 23.09 -18.47
CA MET A 311 -59.93 21.73 -19.01
C MET A 311 -59.61 20.69 -17.93
N GLU A 312 -58.70 20.98 -16.99
CA GLU A 312 -58.41 20.13 -15.83
C GLU A 312 -59.56 20.07 -14.81
N ARG A 313 -60.41 21.10 -14.74
CA ARG A 313 -61.63 21.07 -13.93
C ARG A 313 -62.79 20.30 -14.57
N ALA A 314 -62.77 20.15 -15.90
CA ALA A 314 -63.84 19.53 -16.67
C ALA A 314 -63.59 18.05 -17.03
N GLY A 315 -62.35 17.57 -16.91
CA GLY A 315 -61.96 16.17 -17.11
C GLY A 315 -61.83 15.40 -15.82
#